data_AF-A0A9D7ZEY0-F1
#
_entry.id   AF-A0A9D7ZEY0-F1
#
_cell.length_a   1.000
_cell.length_b   1.000
_cell.length_c   1.000
_cell.angle_alpha   90.00
_cell.angle_beta   90.00
_cell.angle_gamma   90.00
#
_symmetry.space_group_name_H-M   'P 1'
#
loop_
_entity.id
_entity.type
_entity.pdbx_description
1 polymer ?
#
loop_
_entity_poly.entity_id
_entity_poly.type
_entity_poly.pdbx_seq_one_letter_code
_entity_poly.pdbx_strand_id
1 'polypeptide(L)' 'VDTQWPEWVPFIGGNRFQFFRPVFNIADAAISIGVFTILIFRKQLFPASNTDSTDLD' A
#
# COMPACT_ATOMS: atom_id res chain seq x y z
N VAL A 1 -1.49 -5.62 -16.61
CA VAL A 1 -1.79 -4.63 -17.68
C VAL A 1 -0.88 -4.95 -18.84
N ASP A 2 -1.44 -5.37 -19.97
CA ASP A 2 -0.69 -5.48 -21.21
C ASP A 2 -0.72 -4.11 -21.88
N THR A 3 0.44 -3.47 -21.93
CA THR A 3 0.61 -2.19 -22.63
C THR A 3 1.68 -2.38 -23.70
N GLN A 4 1.83 -1.44 -24.61
CA GLN A 4 2.94 -1.42 -25.55
C GLN A 4 3.96 -0.41 -25.08
N TRP A 5 5.24 -0.68 -25.33
CA TRP A 5 6.28 0.32 -25.12
C TRP A 5 5.97 1.55 -25.96
N PRO A 6 6.12 2.77 -25.41
CA PRO A 6 5.97 3.98 -26.19
C PRO A 6 6.95 3.98 -27.38
N GLU A 7 6.47 4.39 -28.56
CA GLU A 7 7.25 4.35 -29.81
C GLU A 7 8.54 5.17 -29.75
N TRP A 8 8.61 6.16 -28.86
CA TRP A 8 9.78 7.02 -28.67
C TRP A 8 10.94 6.35 -27.91
N VAL A 9 10.77 5.13 -27.37
CA VAL A 9 11.84 4.41 -26.67
C VAL A 9 12.76 3.73 -27.70
N PRO A 10 14.04 4.11 -27.79
CA PRO A 10 14.96 3.50 -28.75
C PRO A 10 15.17 2.01 -28.45
N PHE A 11 15.34 1.21 -29.50
CA PHE A 11 15.57 -0.25 -29.48
C PHE A 11 14.40 -1.16 -29.03
N ILE A 12 13.49 -0.69 -28.16
CA ILE A 12 12.39 -1.52 -27.63
C ILE A 12 10.99 -0.91 -27.81
N GLY A 13 10.87 0.29 -28.38
CA GLY A 13 9.59 0.96 -28.67
C GLY A 13 8.65 0.11 -29.53
N GLY A 14 7.34 0.17 -29.23
CA GLY A 14 6.29 -0.59 -29.93
C GLY A 14 6.17 -2.07 -29.54
N ASN A 15 7.13 -2.63 -28.80
CA ASN A 15 7.03 -4.03 -28.35
C ASN A 15 5.95 -4.19 -27.25
N ARG A 16 5.30 -5.37 -27.23
CA ARG A 16 4.33 -5.71 -26.18
C ARG A 16 5.04 -5.77 -24.83
N PHE A 17 4.66 -4.88 -23.94
CA PHE A 17 5.17 -4.79 -22.58
C PHE A 17 4.12 -5.29 -21.58
N GLN A 18 4.44 -6.41 -20.95
CA GLN A 18 3.66 -6.90 -19.83
C GLN A 18 4.21 -6.28 -18.55
N PHE A 19 3.63 -5.14 -18.13
CA PHE A 19 4.18 -4.33 -17.04
C PHE A 19 4.27 -5.10 -15.73
N PHE A 20 3.21 -5.83 -15.37
CA PHE A 20 3.21 -6.79 -14.28
C PHE A 20 2.18 -7.89 -14.57
N ARG A 21 2.54 -9.16 -14.33
CA ARG A 21 1.58 -10.23 -14.01
C ARG A 21 1.49 -10.30 -12.49
N PRO A 22 0.68 -9.47 -11.82
CA PRO A 22 0.53 -9.60 -10.37
C PRO A 22 -0.08 -10.97 -10.07
N VAL A 23 0.73 -11.90 -9.56
CA VAL A 23 0.26 -13.15 -8.94
C VAL A 23 -0.03 -12.84 -7.47
N PHE A 24 -0.84 -11.83 -7.22
CA PHE A 24 -1.29 -11.48 -5.87
C PHE A 24 -2.58 -12.25 -5.61
N ASN A 25 -2.57 -13.09 -4.59
CA ASN A 25 -3.78 -13.74 -4.15
C ASN A 25 -4.72 -12.68 -3.55
N ILE A 26 -6.04 -12.87 -3.68
CA ILE A 26 -7.06 -12.05 -3.01
C ILE A 26 -6.77 -11.96 -1.50
N ALA A 27 -6.20 -13.02 -0.91
CA ALA A 27 -5.74 -13.04 0.48
C ALA A 27 -4.66 -11.97 0.79
N ASP A 28 -3.65 -11.85 -0.06
CA ASP A 28 -2.55 -10.89 0.15
C ASP A 28 -3.04 -9.45 0.01
N ALA A 29 -4.02 -9.21 -0.87
CA ALA A 29 -4.69 -7.91 -0.99
C ALA A 29 -5.48 -7.58 0.28
N ALA A 30 -6.23 -8.53 0.84
CA ALA A 30 -6.99 -8.34 2.08
C ALA A 30 -6.07 -8.06 3.28
N ILE A 31 -4.96 -8.80 3.42
CA ILE A 31 -3.95 -8.58 4.46
C ILE A 31 -3.33 -7.19 4.31
N SER A 32 -2.94 -6.81 3.08
CA SER A 32 -2.32 -5.51 2.81
C SER A 32 -3.27 -4.35 3.17
N ILE A 33 -4.55 -4.44 2.82
CA ILE A 33 -5.56 -3.44 3.16
C ILE A 33 -5.77 -3.37 4.68
N GLY A 34 -5.83 -4.51 5.36
CA GLY A 34 -5.97 -4.56 6.82
C GLY A 34 -4.80 -3.89 7.55
N VAL A 35 -3.56 -4.23 7.18
CA VAL A 35 -2.35 -3.63 7.76
C VAL A 35 -2.30 -2.12 7.49
N PHE A 36 -2.64 -1.69 6.28
CA PHE A 36 -2.64 -0.28 5.91
C PHE A 36 -3.71 0.51 6.68
N THR A 37 -4.89 -0.07 6.86
CA THR A 37 -5.97 0.51 7.66
C THR A 37 -5.54 0.67 9.12
N ILE A 38 -4.91 -0.34 9.72
CA ILE A 38 -4.40 -0.27 11.10
C ILE A 38 -3.32 0.82 11.23
N LEU A 39 -2.40 0.93 10.26
CA LEU A 39 -1.36 1.95 10.25
C LEU A 39 -1.91 3.37 10.19
N ILE A 40 -2.91 3.62 9.32
CA ILE A 40 -3.55 4.93 9.20
C ILE A 40 -4.38 5.25 10.46
N PHE A 41 -5.16 4.29 10.95
CA PHE A 41 -6.11 4.49 12.04
C PHE A 41 -5.56 4.17 13.43
N ARG A 42 -4.24 3.99 13.57
CA ARG A 42 -3.53 3.78 14.84
C ARG A 42 -3.98 4.74 15.95
N LYS A 43 -4.13 6.04 15.63
CA LYS A 43 -4.48 7.08 16.61
C LYS A 43 -5.94 7.02 17.10
N GLN A 44 -6.85 6.49 16.28
CA GLN A 44 -8.26 6.35 16.65
C GLN A 44 -8.50 5.03 17.41
N LEU A 45 -7.76 3.97 17.05
CA LEU A 45 -7.84 2.67 17.72
C LEU A 45 -7.14 2.66 19.08
N PHE A 46 -6.04 3.40 19.20
CA PHE A 46 -5.31 3.59 20.46
C PHE A 46 -5.17 5.08 20.73
N PRO A 47 -6.23 5.74 21.25
CA PRO A 47 -6.05 7.01 21.93
C PRO A 47 -4.99 6.76 22.99
N ALA A 48 -3.89 7.52 22.95
CA ALA A 48 -2.99 7.53 24.09
C ALA A 48 -3.87 7.91 25.28
N SER A 49 -4.11 6.97 26.19
CA SER A 49 -4.65 7.32 27.49
C SER A 49 -3.59 8.22 28.08
N ASN A 50 -3.81 9.54 28.00
CA ASN A 50 -3.18 10.44 28.92
C ASN A 50 -3.70 9.95 30.28
N THR A 51 -2.92 9.08 30.91
CA THR A 51 -2.92 9.00 32.35
C THR A 51 -2.37 10.34 32.78
N ASP A 52 -3.28 11.32 32.79
CA ASP A 52 -3.09 12.57 33.47
C ASP A 52 -2.67 12.16 34.88
N SER A 53 -1.38 12.33 35.12
CA SER A 53 -0.80 12.27 36.44
C SER A 53 -1.24 13.56 37.13
N THR A 54 -2.54 13.74 37.31
CA THR A 54 -3.03 14.58 38.39
C THR A 54 -2.80 13.77 39.67
N ASP A 55 -2.24 14.46 40.65
CA ASP A 55 -2.25 14.07 42.06
C ASP A 55 -1.09 13.17 42.50
N LEU A 56 0.12 13.73 42.55
CA LEU A 56 1.00 13.71 43.73
C LEU A 56 2.16 14.72 43.53
N ASP A 57 1.89 16.01 43.79
CA ASP A 57 2.74 16.97 44.54
C ASP A 57 2.07 18.34 44.63
#